data_AF-A0A0K1EQU1-F1
#
_entry.id   AF-A0A0K1EQU1-F1
#
_cell.length_a   1.000
_cell.length_b   1.000
_cell.length_c   1.000
_cell.angle_alpha   90.00
_cell.angle_beta   90.00
_cell.angle_gamma   90.00
#
_symmetry.space_group_name_H-M   'P 1'
#
loop_
_entity.id
_entity.type
_entity.pdbx_description
1 polymer ?
#
loop_
_entity_poly.entity_id
_entity_poly.type
_entity_poly.pdbx_seq_one_letter_code
_entity_poly.pdbx_strand_id
1 'polypeptide(L)'
;MSIDAIAVLRPRDPAVLEPYLDLDEDSEESEGLYAEALDDGSFLVHTFQEYALFAEDAGAGQEWLAQFGEDVGDIHDDPRGILFFPDSIEPEGQTYEAVVAEVGEQGVWVSMAALVPAEVEGEGSALPFAAAGMAGMGLREVADLAQQLLSSFDLGALISAEDPTKALAEMQRKIGAQFGASGAFAEFADDAEEGDAEEGDAGEGRYDDEFPSDDEFPGDDEDEGSGKPGGR
;
A
#
# COMPACT_ATOMS: atom_id res chain seq x y z
N MET A 1 -26.74 -14.28 -0.25
CA MET A 1 -26.53 -12.83 -0.17
C MET A 1 -25.02 -12.67 -0.27
N SER A 2 -24.55 -11.90 -1.24
CA SER A 2 -23.15 -11.50 -1.29
C SER A 2 -22.85 -10.65 -0.05
N ILE A 3 -21.62 -10.78 0.45
CA ILE A 3 -21.11 -9.99 1.57
C ILE A 3 -20.16 -8.99 0.92
N ASP A 4 -20.42 -7.71 1.08
CA ASP A 4 -19.63 -6.66 0.45
C ASP A 4 -18.38 -6.38 1.31
N ALA A 5 -17.35 -5.79 0.72
CA ALA A 5 -16.15 -5.39 1.45
C ALA A 5 -16.25 -3.93 1.92
N ILE A 6 -15.73 -3.69 3.12
CA ILE A 6 -15.44 -2.37 3.68
C ILE A 6 -13.92 -2.22 3.73
N ALA A 7 -13.42 -1.05 3.34
CA ALA A 7 -12.01 -0.69 3.41
C ALA A 7 -11.77 0.37 4.50
N VAL A 8 -10.72 0.21 5.32
CA VAL A 8 -10.31 1.24 6.30
C VAL A 8 -9.23 2.12 5.69
N LEU A 9 -9.50 3.42 5.55
CA LEU A 9 -8.54 4.40 5.02
C LEU A 9 -8.04 5.35 6.11
N ARG A 10 -6.73 5.58 6.21
CA ARG A 10 -6.09 6.52 7.12
C ARG A 10 -5.31 7.57 6.32
N PRO A 11 -6.00 8.55 5.71
CA PRO A 11 -5.34 9.58 4.91
C PRO A 11 -4.49 10.47 5.83
N ARG A 12 -3.40 11.04 5.29
CA ARG A 12 -2.62 12.05 6.02
C ARG A 12 -3.37 13.38 6.14
N ASP A 13 -4.16 13.67 5.12
CA ASP A 13 -5.05 14.82 5.05
C ASP A 13 -6.44 14.34 4.62
N PRO A 14 -7.44 14.36 5.52
CA PRO A 14 -8.81 13.93 5.21
C PRO A 14 -9.42 14.63 3.99
N ALA A 15 -8.99 15.87 3.69
CA ALA A 15 -9.49 16.64 2.55
C ALA A 15 -9.18 15.99 1.19
N VAL A 16 -8.18 15.10 1.13
CA VAL A 16 -7.83 14.34 -0.09
C VAL A 16 -8.94 13.37 -0.48
N LEU A 17 -9.72 12.86 0.49
CA LEU A 17 -10.79 11.89 0.23
C LEU A 17 -12.15 12.53 -0.06
N GLU A 18 -12.38 13.78 0.35
CA GLU A 18 -13.66 14.49 0.13
C GLU A 18 -14.18 14.46 -1.33
N PRO A 19 -13.34 14.55 -2.38
CA PRO A 19 -13.83 14.48 -3.77
C PRO A 19 -14.35 13.11 -4.20
N TYR A 20 -13.98 12.05 -3.48
CA TYR A 20 -14.26 10.65 -3.82
C TYR A 20 -15.38 10.04 -2.96
N LEU A 21 -15.57 10.58 -1.76
CA LEU A 21 -16.46 10.04 -0.75
C LEU A 21 -17.78 10.81 -0.69
N ASP A 22 -18.86 10.07 -0.49
CA ASP A 22 -20.14 10.62 -0.10
C ASP A 22 -20.31 10.44 1.42
N LEU A 23 -20.19 11.55 2.15
CA LEU A 23 -20.31 11.59 3.62
C LEU A 23 -21.74 11.91 4.07
N ASP A 24 -22.61 12.34 3.16
CA ASP A 24 -23.99 12.72 3.46
C ASP A 24 -24.89 11.48 3.40
N GLU A 25 -25.34 10.97 4.55
CA GLU A 25 -26.25 9.82 4.64
C GLU A 25 -27.60 10.02 3.92
N ASP A 26 -27.96 11.29 3.65
CA ASP A 26 -29.24 11.69 3.06
C ASP A 26 -29.19 11.88 1.53
N SER A 27 -28.03 11.71 0.88
CA SER A 27 -27.88 12.01 -0.55
C SER A 27 -28.17 10.81 -1.44
N GLU A 28 -29.45 10.60 -1.77
CA GLU A 28 -29.88 9.55 -2.73
C GLU A 28 -29.31 9.74 -4.16
N GLU A 29 -28.66 10.88 -4.44
CA GLU A 29 -28.20 11.29 -5.78
C GLU A 29 -26.66 11.41 -5.92
N SER A 30 -25.88 11.05 -4.89
CA SER A 30 -24.42 11.16 -4.96
C SER A 30 -23.81 10.05 -5.82
N GLU A 31 -22.84 10.42 -6.66
CA GLU A 31 -22.06 9.46 -7.48
C GLU A 31 -20.83 8.91 -6.72
N GLY A 32 -20.64 9.29 -5.46
CA GLY A 32 -19.49 8.94 -4.62
C GLY A 32 -19.59 7.59 -3.92
N LEU A 33 -18.48 7.15 -3.33
CA LEU A 33 -18.45 5.97 -2.46
C LEU A 33 -18.98 6.34 -1.08
N TYR A 34 -19.98 5.62 -0.59
CA TYR A 34 -20.46 5.79 0.77
C TYR A 34 -19.33 5.51 1.77
N ALA A 35 -19.12 6.45 2.70
CA ALA A 35 -18.12 6.31 3.74
C ALA A 35 -18.58 6.87 5.08
N GLU A 36 -18.15 6.23 6.15
CA GLU A 36 -18.32 6.68 7.53
C GLU A 36 -17.00 7.24 8.06
N ALA A 37 -17.02 8.47 8.58
CA ALA A 37 -15.85 9.10 9.18
C ALA A 37 -15.67 8.66 10.63
N LEU A 38 -14.43 8.38 11.02
CA LEU A 38 -14.03 8.02 12.39
C LEU A 38 -13.47 9.24 13.15
N ASP A 39 -13.38 9.16 14.47
CA ASP A 39 -12.99 10.27 15.36
C ASP A 39 -11.57 10.80 15.11
N ASP A 40 -10.68 9.99 14.53
CA ASP A 40 -9.29 10.33 14.24
C ASP A 40 -9.06 10.80 12.79
N GLY A 41 -10.14 11.00 12.01
CA GLY A 41 -10.05 11.42 10.60
C GLY A 41 -9.77 10.28 9.62
N SER A 42 -9.81 9.03 10.08
CA SER A 42 -9.87 7.85 9.21
C SER A 42 -11.30 7.57 8.73
N PHE A 43 -11.46 6.70 7.75
CA PHE A 43 -12.75 6.42 7.09
C PHE A 43 -12.99 4.93 6.91
N LEU A 44 -14.25 4.50 7.08
CA LEU A 44 -14.75 3.20 6.65
C LEU A 44 -15.45 3.40 5.30
N VAL A 45 -14.86 2.89 4.22
CA VAL A 45 -15.37 3.06 2.85
C VAL A 45 -16.03 1.79 2.37
N HIS A 46 -17.31 1.86 2.01
CA HIS A 46 -18.04 0.75 1.44
C HIS A 46 -17.69 0.59 -0.04
N THR A 47 -17.11 -0.56 -0.40
CA THR A 47 -16.62 -0.78 -1.77
C THR A 47 -17.72 -1.17 -2.75
N PHE A 48 -18.86 -1.68 -2.26
CA PHE A 48 -19.93 -2.33 -3.04
C PHE A 48 -19.44 -3.49 -3.93
N GLN A 49 -18.27 -4.05 -3.62
CA GLN A 49 -17.69 -5.23 -4.26
C GLN A 49 -17.72 -6.39 -3.28
N GLU A 50 -17.88 -7.62 -3.78
CA GLU A 50 -17.91 -8.80 -2.91
C GLU A 50 -16.58 -9.00 -2.18
N TYR A 51 -16.62 -9.22 -0.87
CA TYR A 51 -15.43 -9.46 -0.04
C TYR A 51 -14.57 -10.64 -0.54
N ALA A 52 -15.23 -11.67 -1.09
CA ALA A 52 -14.55 -12.83 -1.65
C ALA A 52 -13.55 -12.47 -2.76
N LEU A 53 -13.80 -11.41 -3.55
CA LEU A 53 -12.89 -10.97 -4.61
C LEU A 53 -11.54 -10.53 -4.04
N PHE A 54 -11.56 -9.73 -2.98
CA PHE A 54 -10.34 -9.24 -2.33
C PHE A 54 -9.63 -10.35 -1.55
N ALA A 55 -10.38 -11.28 -0.96
CA ALA A 55 -9.82 -12.41 -0.23
C ALA A 55 -9.13 -13.44 -1.12
N GLU A 56 -9.63 -13.63 -2.34
CA GLU A 56 -9.07 -14.55 -3.33
C GLU A 56 -7.97 -13.91 -4.19
N ASP A 57 -8.08 -12.61 -4.48
CA ASP A 57 -7.16 -11.87 -5.34
C ASP A 57 -6.87 -10.46 -4.79
N ALA A 58 -5.66 -10.29 -4.27
CA ALA A 58 -5.16 -8.99 -3.83
C ALA A 58 -5.09 -7.96 -4.99
N GLY A 59 -5.01 -8.42 -6.24
CA GLY A 59 -5.06 -7.57 -7.44
C GLY A 59 -6.38 -6.82 -7.58
N ALA A 60 -7.51 -7.42 -7.17
CA ALA A 60 -8.81 -6.74 -7.16
C ALA A 60 -8.82 -5.51 -6.23
N GLY A 61 -8.15 -5.63 -5.07
CA GLY A 61 -7.94 -4.49 -4.18
C GLY A 61 -7.10 -3.40 -4.82
N GLN A 62 -6.06 -3.77 -5.58
CA GLN A 62 -5.22 -2.81 -6.28
C GLN A 62 -5.97 -2.11 -7.42
N GLU A 63 -6.79 -2.84 -8.18
CA GLU A 63 -7.66 -2.27 -9.22
C GLU A 63 -8.68 -1.31 -8.64
N TRP A 64 -9.29 -1.65 -7.49
CA TRP A 64 -10.18 -0.74 -6.77
C TRP A 64 -9.45 0.53 -6.34
N LEU A 65 -8.24 0.39 -5.78
CA LEU A 65 -7.42 1.54 -5.37
C LEU A 65 -6.95 2.42 -6.54
N ALA A 66 -6.85 1.88 -7.75
CA ALA A 66 -6.47 2.66 -8.93
C ALA A 66 -7.48 3.76 -9.29
N GLN A 67 -8.71 3.70 -8.77
CA GLN A 67 -9.74 4.73 -9.00
C GLN A 67 -9.41 6.07 -8.34
N PHE A 68 -8.57 6.07 -7.29
CA PHE A 68 -8.08 7.29 -6.63
C PHE A 68 -6.96 8.00 -7.43
N GLY A 69 -6.52 7.42 -8.55
CA GLY A 69 -5.60 8.08 -9.48
C GLY A 69 -4.27 8.46 -8.84
N GLU A 70 -3.90 9.74 -8.98
CA GLU A 70 -2.65 10.30 -8.47
C GLU A 70 -2.65 10.44 -6.94
N ASP A 71 -3.82 10.51 -6.31
CA ASP A 71 -3.97 10.70 -4.86
C ASP A 71 -3.81 9.38 -4.08
N VAL A 72 -3.68 8.24 -4.77
CA VAL A 72 -3.59 6.91 -4.13
C VAL A 72 -2.48 6.84 -3.07
N GLY A 73 -1.40 7.60 -3.20
CA GLY A 73 -0.31 7.63 -2.22
C GLY A 73 -0.65 8.38 -0.91
N ASP A 74 -1.65 9.26 -0.94
CA ASP A 74 -2.01 10.16 0.16
C ASP A 74 -3.26 9.71 0.93
N ILE A 75 -4.07 8.81 0.36
CA ILE A 75 -5.29 8.27 0.98
C ILE A 75 -5.03 7.29 2.14
N HIS A 76 -3.79 6.82 2.29
CA HIS A 76 -3.42 5.88 3.34
C HIS A 76 -1.94 5.96 3.69
N ASP A 77 -1.60 6.00 4.98
CA ASP A 77 -0.22 6.11 5.44
C ASP A 77 0.31 4.85 6.16
N ASP A 78 -0.50 3.79 6.34
CA ASP A 78 -0.04 2.55 6.96
C ASP A 78 0.85 1.72 6.02
N PRO A 79 2.08 1.35 6.44
CA PRO A 79 2.99 0.56 5.60
C PRO A 79 2.48 -0.86 5.31
N ARG A 80 1.52 -1.38 6.08
CA ARG A 80 0.89 -2.69 5.82
C ARG A 80 -0.02 -2.66 4.59
N GLY A 81 -0.48 -1.48 4.18
CA GLY A 81 -1.47 -1.29 3.13
C GLY A 81 -2.88 -1.09 3.69
N ILE A 82 -3.90 -1.25 2.86
CA ILE A 82 -5.29 -1.01 3.23
C ILE A 82 -5.94 -2.32 3.67
N LEU A 83 -6.65 -2.26 4.80
CA LEU A 83 -7.39 -3.40 5.35
C LEU A 83 -8.80 -3.45 4.77
N PHE A 84 -9.11 -4.54 4.09
CA PHE A 84 -10.46 -4.88 3.61
C PHE A 84 -11.07 -5.94 4.51
N PHE A 85 -12.34 -5.79 4.89
CA PHE A 85 -13.04 -6.75 5.75
C PHE A 85 -14.52 -6.86 5.32
N PRO A 86 -15.21 -7.97 5.65
CA PRO A 86 -16.60 -8.16 5.24
C PRO A 86 -17.55 -7.23 6.02
N ASP A 87 -18.54 -6.67 5.34
CA ASP A 87 -19.59 -5.81 5.90
C ASP A 87 -20.44 -6.46 7.01
N SER A 88 -20.43 -7.80 7.09
CA SER A 88 -21.03 -8.56 8.19
C SER A 88 -20.38 -8.33 9.55
N ILE A 89 -19.22 -7.67 9.59
CA ILE A 89 -18.52 -7.24 10.81
C ILE A 89 -18.77 -5.74 10.99
N GLU A 90 -19.50 -5.38 12.03
CA GLU A 90 -19.77 -3.99 12.42
C GLU A 90 -18.81 -3.61 13.57
N PRO A 91 -17.63 -3.01 13.29
CA PRO A 91 -16.70 -2.62 14.36
C PRO A 91 -17.33 -1.55 15.25
N GLU A 92 -17.06 -1.62 16.56
CA GLU A 92 -17.51 -0.61 17.53
C GLU A 92 -16.48 0.52 17.68
N GLY A 93 -15.22 0.26 17.32
CA GLY A 93 -14.12 1.20 17.38
C GLY A 93 -14.32 2.45 16.50
N GLN A 94 -14.11 3.62 17.11
CA GLN A 94 -14.25 4.94 16.45
C GLN A 94 -12.91 5.54 16.01
N THR A 95 -11.85 4.73 15.94
CA THR A 95 -10.51 5.16 15.49
C THR A 95 -9.89 4.05 14.66
N TYR A 96 -8.96 4.39 13.78
CA TYR A 96 -8.28 3.43 12.91
C TYR A 96 -7.71 2.24 13.68
N GLU A 97 -6.96 2.50 14.75
CA GLU A 97 -6.31 1.44 15.54
C GLU A 97 -7.32 0.55 16.27
N ALA A 98 -8.44 1.13 16.73
CA ALA A 98 -9.51 0.34 17.34
C ALA A 98 -10.19 -0.58 16.33
N VAL A 99 -10.54 -0.06 15.15
CA VAL A 99 -11.12 -0.86 14.06
C VAL A 99 -10.16 -1.98 13.63
N VAL A 100 -8.89 -1.64 13.39
CA VAL A 100 -7.87 -2.64 12.99
C VAL A 100 -7.68 -3.71 14.06
N ALA A 101 -7.73 -3.36 15.35
CA ALA A 101 -7.65 -4.34 16.44
C ALA A 101 -8.84 -5.30 16.46
N GLU A 102 -10.04 -4.84 16.07
CA GLU A 102 -11.27 -5.65 16.04
C GLU A 102 -11.35 -6.55 14.80
N VAL A 103 -11.03 -6.02 13.63
CA VAL A 103 -11.29 -6.70 12.33
C VAL A 103 -10.03 -7.24 11.66
N GLY A 104 -8.84 -6.88 12.15
CA GLY A 104 -7.56 -7.19 11.51
C GLY A 104 -7.25 -8.68 11.37
N GLU A 105 -7.79 -9.54 12.23
CA GLU A 105 -7.64 -11.00 12.11
C GLU A 105 -8.53 -11.63 11.02
N GLN A 106 -9.61 -10.94 10.65
CA GLN A 106 -10.64 -11.44 9.74
C GLN A 106 -10.57 -10.80 8.35
N GLY A 107 -9.91 -9.64 8.24
CA GLY A 107 -9.71 -8.91 7.00
C GLY A 107 -8.49 -9.36 6.18
N VAL A 108 -8.34 -8.76 5.00
CA VAL A 108 -7.21 -8.92 4.09
C VAL A 108 -6.51 -7.59 3.91
N TRP A 109 -5.18 -7.61 4.06
CA TRP A 109 -4.33 -6.44 3.79
C TRP A 109 -3.92 -6.40 2.32
N VAL A 110 -4.21 -5.30 1.65
CA VAL A 110 -3.81 -5.05 0.27
C VAL A 110 -2.70 -4.00 0.25
N SER A 111 -1.51 -4.42 -0.18
CA SER A 111 -0.35 -3.54 -0.27
C SER A 111 -0.50 -2.52 -1.41
N MET A 112 -0.20 -1.26 -1.10
CA MET A 112 -0.19 -0.14 -2.04
C MET A 112 1.15 0.04 -2.77
N ALA A 113 2.17 -0.72 -2.39
CA ALA A 113 3.53 -0.57 -2.93
C ALA A 113 3.62 -0.79 -4.46
N ALA A 114 2.64 -1.46 -5.06
CA ALA A 114 2.56 -1.66 -6.51
C ALA A 114 1.89 -0.48 -7.25
N LEU A 115 1.12 0.35 -6.54
CA LEU A 115 0.31 1.43 -7.12
C LEU A 115 0.97 2.79 -7.03
N VAL A 116 1.66 3.04 -5.92
CA VAL A 116 2.52 4.21 -5.82
C VAL A 116 3.66 3.94 -6.80
N PRO A 117 3.78 4.69 -7.92
CA PRO A 117 4.94 4.56 -8.78
C PRO A 117 6.13 4.73 -7.84
N ALA A 118 7.09 3.80 -7.90
CA ALA A 118 8.32 3.93 -7.14
C ALA A 118 8.95 5.23 -7.61
N GLU A 119 8.59 6.34 -6.97
CA GLU A 119 9.20 7.63 -7.17
C GLU A 119 10.64 7.32 -6.89
N VAL A 120 11.42 7.43 -7.95
CA VAL A 120 12.83 7.11 -7.98
C VAL A 120 13.49 8.23 -7.16
N GLU A 121 13.26 8.25 -5.85
CA GLU A 121 13.86 9.15 -4.86
C GLU A 121 15.36 8.88 -4.70
N GLY A 122 15.94 8.09 -5.60
CA GLY A 122 17.35 8.12 -5.89
C GLY A 122 17.59 7.86 -7.36
N GLU A 123 18.23 8.82 -8.03
CA GLU A 123 19.08 8.67 -9.23
C GLU A 123 20.13 7.52 -9.15
N GLY A 124 19.95 6.49 -8.32
CA GLY A 124 20.92 5.43 -8.08
C GLY A 124 20.39 4.12 -7.50
N SER A 125 19.08 3.88 -7.36
CA SER A 125 18.60 2.56 -6.92
C SER A 125 18.45 1.59 -8.09
N ALA A 126 19.58 0.99 -8.46
CA ALA A 126 19.62 -0.21 -9.26
C ALA A 126 18.76 -1.31 -8.60
N LEU A 127 17.96 -2.00 -9.41
CA LEU A 127 17.15 -3.16 -9.05
C LEU A 127 17.87 -4.06 -8.03
N PRO A 128 17.24 -4.41 -6.89
CA PRO A 128 17.91 -5.16 -5.80
C PRO A 128 18.42 -6.55 -6.23
N PHE A 129 17.88 -7.11 -7.31
CA PHE A 129 18.36 -8.37 -7.88
C PHE A 129 19.58 -8.23 -8.81
N ALA A 130 19.88 -7.04 -9.33
CA ALA A 130 21.03 -6.80 -10.21
C ALA A 130 22.24 -6.18 -9.47
N ALA A 131 22.02 -5.54 -8.32
CA ALA A 131 23.05 -4.75 -7.65
C ALA A 131 24.19 -5.59 -7.04
N ALA A 132 23.89 -6.77 -6.49
CA ALA A 132 24.90 -7.60 -5.81
C ALA A 132 25.99 -8.14 -6.76
N GLY A 133 25.67 -8.36 -8.04
CA GLY A 133 26.63 -8.82 -9.05
C GLY A 133 27.31 -7.70 -9.85
N MET A 134 26.80 -6.47 -9.81
CA MET A 134 27.28 -5.37 -10.65
C MET A 134 28.14 -4.32 -9.92
N ALA A 135 28.30 -4.42 -8.60
CA ALA A 135 29.10 -3.48 -7.80
C ALA A 135 30.59 -3.40 -8.21
N GLY A 136 31.08 -4.35 -9.01
CA GLY A 136 32.44 -4.36 -9.57
C GLY A 136 32.55 -4.04 -11.06
N MET A 137 31.44 -3.89 -11.80
CA MET A 137 31.47 -3.59 -13.24
C MET A 137 31.53 -2.08 -13.47
N GLY A 138 32.50 -1.62 -14.26
CA GLY A 138 32.56 -0.25 -14.74
C GLY A 138 31.39 0.06 -15.68
N LEU A 139 31.01 1.34 -15.75
CA LEU A 139 29.95 1.88 -16.62
C LEU A 139 30.03 1.38 -18.08
N ARG A 140 31.23 1.11 -18.59
CA ARG A 140 31.44 0.61 -19.96
C ARG A 140 31.03 -0.85 -20.11
N GLU A 141 31.30 -1.69 -19.12
CA GLU A 141 30.90 -3.09 -19.12
C GLU A 141 29.39 -3.23 -18.96
N VAL A 142 28.78 -2.36 -18.14
CA VAL A 142 27.32 -2.23 -18.05
C VAL A 142 26.71 -1.82 -19.39
N ALA A 143 27.32 -0.85 -20.09
CA ALA A 143 26.85 -0.41 -21.40
C ALA A 143 26.99 -1.53 -22.47
N ASP A 144 28.10 -2.26 -22.48
CA ASP A 144 28.32 -3.38 -23.40
C ASP A 144 27.34 -4.53 -23.11
N LEU A 145 27.07 -4.84 -21.83
CA LEU A 145 26.08 -5.83 -21.42
C LEU A 145 24.65 -5.41 -21.82
N ALA A 146 24.29 -4.14 -21.60
CA ALA A 146 22.99 -3.59 -22.02
C ALA A 146 22.84 -3.63 -23.55
N GLN A 147 23.88 -3.28 -24.29
CA GLN A 147 23.88 -3.34 -25.75
C GLN A 147 23.81 -4.78 -26.26
N GLN A 148 24.48 -5.72 -25.60
CA GLN A 148 24.41 -7.14 -25.92
C GLN A 148 23.03 -7.73 -25.63
N LEU A 149 22.40 -7.35 -24.51
CA LEU A 149 21.01 -7.69 -24.19
C LEU A 149 20.08 -7.14 -25.26
N LEU A 150 20.10 -5.82 -25.52
CA LEU A 150 19.27 -5.16 -26.53
C LEU A 150 19.44 -5.78 -27.93
N SER A 151 20.66 -6.17 -28.30
CA SER A 151 20.93 -6.83 -29.59
C SER A 151 20.42 -8.27 -29.65
N SER A 152 20.24 -8.92 -28.50
CA SER A 152 19.66 -10.26 -28.40
C SER A 152 18.13 -10.27 -28.37
N PHE A 153 17.50 -9.12 -28.11
CA PHE A 153 16.06 -8.94 -28.20
C PHE A 153 15.65 -8.74 -29.66
N ASP A 154 14.99 -9.73 -30.24
CA ASP A 154 14.33 -9.58 -31.53
C ASP A 154 12.99 -8.87 -31.34
N LEU A 155 13.04 -7.54 -31.24
CA LEU A 155 11.85 -6.70 -31.15
C LEU A 155 10.93 -6.88 -32.36
N GLY A 156 11.48 -7.25 -33.52
CA GLY A 156 10.71 -7.51 -34.73
C GLY A 156 9.78 -8.72 -34.57
N ALA A 157 10.27 -9.78 -33.91
CA ALA A 157 9.46 -10.95 -33.59
C ALA A 157 8.34 -10.63 -32.58
N LEU A 158 8.58 -9.74 -31.61
CA LEU A 158 7.56 -9.31 -30.65
C LEU A 158 6.47 -8.47 -31.32
N ILE A 159 6.84 -7.52 -32.19
CA ILE A 159 5.91 -6.65 -32.92
C ILE A 159 5.11 -7.44 -33.96
N SER A 160 5.67 -8.52 -34.52
CA SER A 160 5.03 -9.34 -35.55
C SER A 160 4.25 -10.54 -34.98
N ALA A 161 4.22 -10.73 -33.66
CA ALA A 161 3.48 -11.81 -33.04
C ALA A 161 1.97 -11.56 -33.08
N GLU A 162 1.19 -12.55 -33.51
CA GLU A 162 -0.28 -12.50 -33.42
C GLU A 162 -0.78 -12.39 -31.97
N ASP A 163 0.02 -12.83 -31.00
CA ASP A 163 -0.25 -12.74 -29.57
C ASP A 163 1.02 -12.27 -28.82
N PRO A 164 1.10 -10.98 -28.44
CA PRO A 164 2.28 -10.42 -27.77
C PRO A 164 2.51 -11.01 -26.37
N THR A 165 1.44 -11.41 -25.68
CA THR A 165 1.48 -12.01 -24.35
C THR A 165 2.18 -13.35 -24.36
N LYS A 166 1.84 -14.20 -25.33
CA LYS A 166 2.48 -15.51 -25.51
C LYS A 166 3.96 -15.37 -25.92
N ALA A 167 4.27 -14.41 -26.79
CA ALA A 167 5.65 -14.11 -27.19
C ALA A 167 6.49 -13.63 -26.00
N LEU A 168 5.92 -12.79 -25.12
CA LEU A 168 6.58 -12.34 -23.89
C LEU A 168 6.83 -13.51 -22.92
N ALA A 169 5.86 -14.42 -22.74
CA ALA A 169 6.00 -15.58 -21.87
C ALA A 169 7.08 -16.57 -22.38
N GLU A 170 7.16 -16.80 -23.69
CA GLU A 170 8.23 -17.61 -24.28
C GLU A 170 9.61 -16.95 -24.12
N MET A 171 9.67 -15.63 -24.24
CA MET A 171 10.88 -14.85 -24.03
C MET A 171 11.36 -14.90 -22.58
N GLN A 172 10.47 -14.72 -21.60
CA GLN A 172 10.78 -14.88 -20.17
C GLN A 172 11.31 -16.29 -19.86
N ARG A 173 10.68 -17.33 -20.43
CA ARG A 173 11.15 -18.72 -20.29
C ARG A 173 12.55 -18.91 -20.89
N LYS A 174 12.83 -18.30 -22.05
CA LYS A 174 14.14 -18.40 -22.72
C LYS A 174 15.24 -17.66 -21.95
N ILE A 175 14.94 -16.48 -21.40
CA ILE A 175 15.84 -15.72 -20.52
C ILE A 175 16.14 -16.56 -19.27
N GLY A 176 15.11 -17.07 -18.58
CA GLY A 176 15.29 -17.94 -17.42
C GLY A 176 16.17 -19.16 -17.69
N ALA A 177 15.99 -19.81 -18.85
CA ALA A 177 16.82 -20.95 -19.26
C ALA A 177 18.28 -20.57 -19.57
N GLN A 178 18.52 -19.41 -20.20
CA GLN A 178 19.86 -18.95 -20.56
C GLN A 178 20.67 -18.52 -19.32
N PHE A 179 20.05 -17.82 -18.38
CA PHE A 179 20.69 -17.44 -17.11
C PHE A 179 20.79 -18.61 -16.14
N GLY A 180 19.79 -19.50 -16.06
CA GLY A 180 19.83 -20.70 -15.22
C GLY A 180 20.89 -21.72 -15.66
N ALA A 181 21.15 -21.85 -16.97
CA ALA A 181 22.18 -22.75 -17.49
C ALA A 181 23.62 -22.24 -17.30
N SER A 182 23.80 -20.96 -16.96
CA SER A 182 25.12 -20.33 -16.86
C SER A 182 25.89 -20.69 -15.59
N GLY A 183 25.28 -21.41 -14.62
CA GLY A 183 25.96 -22.01 -13.46
C GLY A 183 26.65 -21.03 -12.49
N ALA A 184 26.77 -19.75 -12.83
CA ALA A 184 27.56 -18.75 -12.10
C ALA A 184 26.96 -18.30 -10.75
N PHE A 185 25.82 -18.87 -10.34
CA PHE A 185 25.14 -18.50 -9.09
C PHE A 185 25.00 -19.68 -8.10
N ALA A 186 25.32 -20.91 -8.50
CA ALA A 186 25.19 -22.07 -7.61
C ALA A 186 26.33 -22.17 -6.58
N GLU A 187 27.44 -21.42 -6.75
CA GLU A 187 28.59 -21.46 -5.84
C GLU A 187 28.51 -20.45 -4.67
N PHE A 188 27.54 -19.52 -4.69
CA PHE A 188 27.37 -18.51 -3.63
C PHE A 188 26.42 -18.93 -2.51
N ALA A 189 25.68 -20.03 -2.68
CA ALA A 189 24.72 -20.51 -1.68
C ALA A 189 25.34 -21.44 -0.63
N ASP A 190 26.59 -21.88 -0.80
CA ASP A 190 27.24 -22.87 0.10
C ASP A 190 28.10 -22.20 1.21
N ASP A 191 28.40 -20.90 1.12
CA ASP A 191 29.34 -20.21 2.04
C ASP A 191 28.64 -19.36 3.14
N ALA A 192 27.31 -19.47 3.28
CA ALA A 192 26.53 -18.68 4.23
C ALA A 192 26.13 -19.44 5.52
N GLU A 193 26.65 -20.65 5.76
CA GLU A 193 26.22 -21.53 6.87
C GLU A 193 27.15 -21.53 8.11
N GLU A 194 28.10 -20.59 8.25
CA GLU A 194 28.91 -20.44 9.47
C GLU A 194 28.97 -18.98 9.96
N GLY A 195 27.80 -18.39 10.23
CA GLY A 195 27.67 -17.15 10.98
C GLY A 195 27.41 -17.41 12.46
N ASP A 196 28.49 -17.48 13.24
CA ASP A 196 28.52 -17.64 14.69
C ASP A 196 27.58 -16.62 15.38
N ALA A 197 26.58 -17.13 16.11
CA ALA A 197 25.62 -16.32 16.83
C ALA A 197 26.29 -15.72 18.09
N GLU A 198 26.85 -14.52 17.98
CA GLU A 198 27.17 -13.73 19.16
C GLU A 198 25.86 -13.31 19.85
N GLU A 199 25.65 -13.86 21.04
CA GLU A 199 24.61 -13.46 21.99
C GLU A 199 24.79 -11.98 22.36
N GLY A 200 24.01 -11.12 21.71
CA GLY A 200 23.88 -9.70 22.07
C GLY A 200 23.12 -9.53 23.38
N ASP A 201 23.88 -9.22 24.42
CA ASP A 201 23.49 -8.81 25.77
C ASP A 201 22.29 -7.83 25.79
N ALA A 202 21.25 -8.22 26.52
CA ALA A 202 20.02 -7.45 26.68
C ALA A 202 20.27 -6.24 27.59
N GLY A 203 20.52 -5.09 26.97
CA GLY A 203 20.55 -3.80 27.65
C GLY A 203 19.17 -3.42 28.20
N GLU A 204 18.98 -3.58 29.51
CA GLU A 204 17.86 -3.03 30.28
C GLU A 204 17.89 -1.49 30.23
N GLY A 205 17.21 -0.91 29.24
CA GLY A 205 16.91 0.52 29.19
C GLY A 205 15.70 0.84 30.06
N ARG A 206 15.94 1.23 31.33
CA ARG A 206 14.97 1.96 32.14
C ARG A 206 14.76 3.34 31.52
N TYR A 207 13.56 3.60 31.03
CA TYR A 207 13.07 4.96 30.81
C TYR A 207 12.17 5.32 31.99
N ASP A 208 12.79 5.94 33.00
CA ASP A 208 12.10 6.77 33.98
C ASP A 208 11.94 8.15 33.34
N ASP A 209 10.84 8.38 32.61
CA ASP A 209 10.45 9.73 32.18
C ASP A 209 9.12 10.10 32.84
N GLU A 210 9.28 10.85 33.92
CA GLU A 210 8.27 11.61 34.63
C GLU A 210 7.58 12.58 33.65
N PHE A 211 6.39 12.23 33.17
CA PHE A 211 5.53 13.22 32.50
C PHE A 211 4.99 14.19 33.56
N PRO A 212 5.27 15.51 33.44
CA PRO A 212 4.62 16.50 34.28
C PRO A 212 3.13 16.55 33.93
N SER A 213 2.33 16.07 34.86
CA SER A 213 0.91 16.38 34.95
C SER A 213 0.76 17.80 35.47
N ASP A 214 0.42 18.77 34.63
CA ASP A 214 -0.23 20.00 35.09
C ASP A 214 -0.87 20.81 33.94
N ASP A 215 -1.87 21.58 34.37
CA ASP A 215 -2.51 22.73 33.72
C ASP A 215 -3.75 22.49 32.83
N GLU A 216 -4.88 22.40 33.55
CA GLU A 216 -6.01 23.34 33.45
C GLU A 216 -6.26 24.01 32.08
N PHE A 217 -7.20 23.44 31.31
CA PHE A 217 -7.93 24.21 30.30
C PHE A 217 -9.13 24.91 30.96
N PRO A 218 -9.16 26.26 31.03
CA PRO A 218 -10.34 26.98 31.50
C PRO A 218 -11.49 26.79 30.51
N GLY A 219 -12.67 26.49 31.05
CA GLY A 219 -13.91 26.38 30.29
C GLY A 219 -14.29 27.73 29.67
N ASP A 220 -14.55 27.69 28.37
CA ASP A 220 -15.30 28.74 27.69
C ASP A 220 -16.79 28.49 27.90
N ASP A 221 -17.33 29.17 28.90
CA ASP A 221 -18.75 29.47 29.05
C ASP A 221 -19.18 30.44 27.94
N GLU A 222 -19.62 29.94 26.78
CA GLU A 222 -20.32 30.78 25.78
C GLU A 222 -21.85 30.67 25.93
N ASP A 223 -22.32 31.47 26.88
CA ASP A 223 -23.46 32.39 26.86
C ASP A 223 -24.64 32.08 25.89
N GLU A 224 -25.75 31.65 26.50
CA GLU A 224 -27.09 31.56 25.91
C GLU A 224 -27.62 32.95 25.50
N GLY A 225 -27.23 33.39 24.31
CA GLY A 225 -27.73 34.58 23.63
C GLY A 225 -29.19 34.45 23.18
N SER A 226 -30.11 34.61 24.14
CA SER A 226 -31.56 34.81 23.93
C SER A 226 -31.88 35.96 22.97
N GLY A 227 -32.12 35.64 21.69
CA GLY A 227 -32.61 36.57 20.66
C GLY A 227 -34.12 36.45 20.42
N LYS A 228 -34.87 37.44 20.91
CA LYS A 228 -36.34 37.60 20.88
C LYS A 228 -37.05 37.49 19.51
N PRO A 229 -38.37 37.19 19.51
CA PRO A 229 -39.24 37.23 18.33
C PRO A 229 -39.74 38.66 18.03
N GLY A 230 -39.99 38.99 16.76
CA GLY A 230 -40.71 40.24 16.45
C GLY A 230 -40.94 40.61 14.97
N GLY A 231 -42.20 40.49 14.54
CA GLY A 231 -42.85 41.34 13.52
C GLY A 231 -42.82 40.79 12.09
N ARG A 232 -43.89 40.83 11.29
CA ARG A 232 -45.22 41.45 11.37
C ARG A 232 -46.18 40.67 10.49
#